data_AF-A0A846A245-F1
#
_entry.id   AF-A0A846A245-F1
#
_cell.length_a   1.000
_cell.length_b   1.000
_cell.length_c   1.000
_cell.angle_alpha   90.00
_cell.angle_beta   90.00
_cell.angle_gamma   90.00
#
_symmetry.space_group_name_H-M   'P 1'
#
loop_
_entity.id
_entity.type
_entity.pdbx_description
1 polymer ?
#
loop_
_entity_poly.entity_id
_entity_poly.type
_entity_poly.pdbx_seq_one_letter_code
_entity_poly.pdbx_strand_id
1 'polypeptide(L)'
;DKWITTDLDAWLSLHQFYPCVIERLDQILSTNTTQLYIVSTKEGRFIKQLLQQQGINLPQERIIGKESKRPKHQTLRQLIETFPGEAVTLWFVEDRLKTLQSVQQQPDLKPVKLYLADWGYNTKAEQESAGHDPRIQLLSLEQFSQDFSNWLD
;
A
#
# COMPACT_ATOMS: atom_id res chain seq x y z
N ASP A 1 -20.74 12.23 3.06
CA ASP A 1 -21.26 11.75 4.36
C ASP A 1 -22.73 11.36 4.35
N LYS A 2 -23.67 12.19 3.87
CA LYS A 2 -25.10 11.84 3.89
C LYS A 2 -25.46 10.46 3.30
N TRP A 3 -24.82 10.05 2.19
CA TRP A 3 -25.12 8.76 1.57
C TRP A 3 -24.57 7.57 2.37
N ILE A 4 -23.36 7.71 2.92
CA ILE A 4 -22.72 6.72 3.82
C ILE A 4 -23.56 6.51 5.09
N THR A 5 -24.18 7.58 5.60
CA THR A 5 -25.05 7.49 6.79
C THR A 5 -26.41 6.86 6.52
N THR A 6 -26.88 6.88 5.27
CA THR A 6 -28.20 6.34 4.90
C THR A 6 -28.12 4.92 4.34
N ASP A 7 -27.03 4.56 3.68
CA ASP A 7 -26.85 3.25 3.07
C ASP A 7 -25.36 2.93 2.87
N LEU A 8 -24.72 2.50 3.97
CA LEU A 8 -23.31 2.15 3.97
C LEU A 8 -23.01 0.94 3.08
N ASP A 9 -23.88 -0.07 3.09
CA ASP A 9 -23.67 -1.31 2.34
C ASP A 9 -23.77 -1.10 0.84
N ALA A 10 -24.74 -0.31 0.36
CA ALA A 10 -24.81 0.06 -1.04
C ALA A 10 -23.56 0.84 -1.48
N TRP A 11 -23.07 1.77 -0.66
CA TRP A 11 -21.85 2.52 -0.99
C TRP A 11 -20.60 1.62 -1.02
N LEU A 12 -20.47 0.71 -0.07
CA LEU A 12 -19.33 -0.21 -0.02
C LEU A 12 -19.37 -1.22 -1.19
N SER A 13 -20.55 -1.67 -1.62
CA SER A 13 -20.68 -2.60 -2.77
C SER A 13 -20.21 -2.04 -4.12
N LEU A 14 -20.07 -0.71 -4.24
CA LEU A 14 -19.46 -0.06 -5.41
C LEU A 14 -17.94 -0.22 -5.48
N HIS A 15 -17.32 -0.78 -4.44
CA HIS A 15 -15.89 -0.99 -4.37
C HIS A 15 -15.57 -2.46 -4.55
N GLN A 16 -14.71 -2.76 -5.50
CA GLN A 16 -14.19 -4.11 -5.72
C GLN A 16 -12.69 -4.10 -5.49
N PHE A 17 -12.22 -5.11 -4.76
CA PHE A 17 -10.79 -5.38 -4.66
C PHE A 17 -10.31 -6.05 -5.94
N TYR A 18 -9.05 -5.81 -6.29
CA TYR A 18 -8.41 -6.59 -7.36
C TYR A 18 -8.36 -8.07 -6.94
N PRO A 19 -8.46 -8.99 -7.90
CA PRO A 19 -8.33 -10.42 -7.63
C PRO A 19 -7.09 -10.74 -6.78
N CYS A 20 -7.22 -11.71 -5.88
CA CYS A 20 -6.13 -12.20 -5.01
C CYS A 20 -5.61 -11.22 -3.95
N VAL A 21 -5.99 -9.93 -3.97
CA VAL A 21 -5.49 -8.96 -2.98
C VAL A 21 -5.97 -9.31 -1.57
N ILE A 22 -7.25 -9.65 -1.39
CA ILE A 22 -7.79 -9.96 -0.06
C ILE A 22 -7.11 -11.20 0.52
N GLU A 23 -7.00 -12.25 -0.28
CA GLU A 23 -6.31 -13.49 0.09
C GLU A 23 -4.85 -13.22 0.48
N ARG A 24 -4.16 -12.37 -0.28
CA ARG A 24 -2.78 -11.98 0.02
C ARG A 24 -2.67 -11.19 1.33
N LEU A 25 -3.57 -10.24 1.60
CA LEU A 25 -3.57 -9.50 2.86
C LEU A 25 -3.84 -10.42 4.05
N ASP A 26 -4.76 -11.37 3.93
CA ASP A 26 -5.06 -12.36 4.97
C ASP A 26 -3.85 -13.25 5.28
N GLN A 27 -3.14 -13.72 4.25
CA GLN A 27 -1.90 -14.49 4.42
C GLN A 27 -0.80 -13.70 5.15
N ILE A 28 -0.61 -12.43 4.78
CA ILE A 28 0.38 -11.56 5.44
C ILE A 28 0.03 -11.39 6.92
N LEU A 29 -1.24 -11.16 7.24
CA LEU A 29 -1.70 -10.96 8.61
C LEU A 29 -1.65 -12.24 9.45
N SER A 30 -1.98 -13.40 8.87
CA SER A 30 -1.99 -14.69 9.58
C SER A 30 -0.60 -15.26 9.85
N THR A 31 0.36 -15.03 8.95
CA THR A 31 1.76 -15.44 9.16
C THR A 31 2.47 -14.60 10.22
N ASN A 32 2.08 -13.32 10.37
CA ASN A 32 2.60 -12.38 11.36
C ASN A 32 4.13 -12.20 11.36
N THR A 33 4.78 -12.51 10.24
CA THR A 33 6.22 -12.28 10.00
C THR A 33 6.50 -10.91 9.39
N THR A 34 5.50 -10.31 8.74
CA THR A 34 5.58 -8.99 8.09
C THR A 34 4.48 -8.07 8.61
N GLN A 35 4.85 -6.84 8.98
CA GLN A 35 3.90 -5.84 9.42
C GLN A 35 3.24 -5.14 8.21
N LEU A 36 1.93 -5.32 8.04
CA LEU A 36 1.14 -4.67 6.99
C LEU A 36 0.63 -3.30 7.43
N TYR A 37 0.82 -2.28 6.58
CA TYR A 37 0.26 -0.94 6.75
C TYR A 37 -0.44 -0.49 5.46
N ILE A 38 -1.49 0.33 5.59
CA ILE A 38 -2.13 1.01 4.46
C ILE A 38 -1.95 2.51 4.61
N VAL A 39 -1.38 3.16 3.59
CA VAL A 39 -1.18 4.61 3.55
C VAL A 39 -1.97 5.20 2.38
N SER A 40 -3.00 5.98 2.66
CA SER A 40 -4.00 6.37 1.66
C SER A 40 -4.48 7.81 1.81
N THR A 41 -4.98 8.38 0.71
CA THR A 41 -5.70 9.66 0.68
C THR A 41 -7.21 9.49 0.92
N LYS A 42 -7.69 8.25 1.13
CA LYS A 42 -9.04 7.95 1.62
C LYS A 42 -9.08 8.06 3.13
N GLU A 43 -10.20 8.44 3.71
CA GLU A 43 -10.34 8.46 5.18
C GLU A 43 -10.20 7.05 5.73
N GLY A 44 -9.41 6.90 6.81
CA GLY A 44 -9.06 5.59 7.37
C GLY A 44 -10.29 4.77 7.77
N ARG A 45 -11.34 5.43 8.28
CA ARG A 45 -12.62 4.78 8.62
C ARG A 45 -13.23 3.99 7.45
N PHE A 46 -13.15 4.51 6.22
CA PHE A 46 -13.71 3.82 5.05
C PHE A 46 -12.87 2.64 4.62
N ILE A 47 -11.54 2.76 4.74
CA ILE A 47 -10.62 1.65 4.47
C ILE A 47 -10.89 0.52 5.46
N LYS A 48 -11.03 0.84 6.76
CA LYS A 48 -11.35 -0.14 7.79
C LYS A 48 -12.66 -0.87 7.48
N GLN A 49 -13.72 -0.16 7.10
CA GLN A 49 -15.01 -0.75 6.73
C GLN A 49 -14.91 -1.65 5.49
N LEU A 50 -14.19 -1.23 4.44
CA LEU A 50 -13.98 -2.03 3.24
C LEU A 50 -13.25 -3.33 3.53
N LEU A 51 -12.21 -3.29 4.37
CA LEU A 51 -11.49 -4.48 4.79
C LEU A 51 -12.35 -5.41 5.65
N GLN A 52 -13.12 -4.86 6.59
CA GLN A 52 -13.99 -5.64 7.47
C GLN A 52 -15.07 -6.41 6.70
N GLN A 53 -15.63 -5.82 5.64
CA GLN A 53 -16.58 -6.53 4.78
C GLN A 53 -15.97 -7.75 4.07
N GLN A 54 -14.65 -7.75 3.87
CA GLN A 54 -13.92 -8.87 3.29
C GLN A 54 -13.34 -9.82 4.36
N GLY A 55 -13.70 -9.63 5.63
CA GLY A 55 -13.17 -10.41 6.75
C GLY A 55 -11.76 -10.02 7.20
N ILE A 56 -11.15 -8.99 6.60
CA ILE A 56 -9.79 -8.57 6.94
C ILE A 56 -9.80 -7.64 8.15
N ASN A 57 -9.14 -8.08 9.23
CA ASN A 57 -9.01 -7.27 10.45
C ASN A 57 -7.62 -6.65 10.59
N LEU A 58 -7.41 -5.50 9.93
CA LEU A 58 -6.19 -4.69 10.09
C LEU A 58 -6.38 -3.66 11.24
N PRO A 59 -5.50 -3.59 12.27
CA PRO A 59 -5.62 -2.61 13.35
C PRO A 59 -5.67 -1.16 12.84
N GLN A 60 -6.42 -0.30 13.54
CA GLN A 60 -6.69 1.07 13.10
C GLN A 60 -5.39 1.91 13.00
N GLU A 61 -4.46 1.68 13.92
CA GLU A 61 -3.13 2.30 13.95
C GLU A 61 -2.26 1.95 12.73
N ARG A 62 -2.60 0.88 12.01
CA ARG A 62 -1.92 0.48 10.76
C ARG A 62 -2.61 1.02 9.50
N ILE A 63 -3.67 1.81 9.65
CA ILE A 63 -4.38 2.50 8.57
C ILE A 63 -4.12 4.00 8.68
N ILE A 64 -3.23 4.50 7.82
CA ILE A 64 -2.86 5.91 7.75
C ILE A 64 -3.68 6.57 6.64
N GLY A 65 -4.86 7.06 7.00
CA GLY A 65 -5.80 7.70 6.09
C GLY A 65 -5.57 9.21 5.88
N LYS A 66 -6.46 9.82 5.09
CA LYS A 66 -6.49 11.25 4.75
C LYS A 66 -6.40 12.17 5.96
N GLU A 67 -7.04 11.78 7.06
CA GLU A 67 -7.10 12.53 8.32
C GLU A 67 -5.72 12.80 8.93
N SER A 68 -4.70 12.00 8.57
CA SER A 68 -3.31 12.20 9.00
C SER A 68 -2.68 13.48 8.43
N LYS A 69 -3.20 14.00 7.30
CA LYS A 69 -2.71 15.19 6.58
C LYS A 69 -1.19 15.20 6.38
N ARG A 70 -0.60 14.02 6.18
CA ARG A 70 0.84 13.82 6.10
C ARG A 70 1.27 13.32 4.72
N PRO A 71 2.32 13.89 4.11
CA PRO A 71 2.94 13.32 2.92
C PRO A 71 3.44 11.89 3.16
N LYS A 72 3.28 11.00 2.17
CA LYS A 72 3.62 9.57 2.34
C LYS A 72 5.07 9.36 2.77
N HIS A 73 6.03 10.11 2.21
CA HIS A 73 7.44 10.01 2.61
C HIS A 73 7.67 10.28 4.11
N GLN A 74 6.92 11.19 4.74
CA GLN A 74 7.03 11.41 6.19
C GLN A 74 6.42 10.26 6.99
N THR A 75 5.33 9.65 6.50
CA THR A 75 4.78 8.43 7.10
C THR A 75 5.79 7.29 7.05
N LEU A 76 6.47 7.09 5.92
CA LEU A 76 7.48 6.04 5.78
C LEU A 76 8.64 6.22 6.76
N ARG A 77 9.10 7.46 7.00
CA ARG A 77 10.12 7.75 8.03
C ARG A 77 9.69 7.30 9.41
N GLN A 78 8.48 7.67 9.82
CA GLN A 78 7.97 7.30 11.14
C GLN A 78 7.82 5.79 11.30
N LEU A 79 7.43 5.09 10.23
CA LEU A 79 7.38 3.64 10.24
C LEU A 79 8.77 3.05 10.46
N ILE A 80 9.79 3.54 9.76
CA ILE A 80 11.19 3.10 9.97
C ILE A 80 11.64 3.36 11.42
N GLU A 81 11.34 4.54 11.97
CA GLU A 81 11.69 4.90 13.35
C GLU A 81 10.98 4.05 14.41
N THR A 82 9.80 3.51 14.10
CA THR A 82 9.00 2.67 15.00
C THR A 82 9.61 1.27 15.18
N PHE A 83 10.44 0.81 14.24
CA PHE A 83 11.08 -0.52 14.25
C PHE A 83 12.61 -0.42 14.27
N PRO A 84 13.23 0.15 15.32
CA PRO A 84 14.67 0.32 15.38
C PRO A 84 15.39 -1.01 15.60
N GLY A 85 16.44 -1.29 14.81
CA GLY A 85 17.33 -2.44 15.01
C GLY A 85 16.90 -3.74 14.32
N GLU A 86 15.73 -3.77 13.70
CA GLU A 86 15.41 -4.79 12.70
C GLU A 86 16.13 -4.42 11.39
N ALA A 87 16.53 -5.39 10.57
CA ALA A 87 17.03 -5.12 9.22
C ALA A 87 15.87 -4.64 8.34
N VAL A 88 15.35 -3.45 8.61
CA VAL A 88 14.07 -2.98 8.04
C VAL A 88 14.24 -2.76 6.55
N THR A 89 13.74 -3.72 5.78
CA THR A 89 13.42 -3.54 4.36
C THR A 89 11.95 -3.16 4.29
N LEU A 90 11.67 -1.85 4.35
CA LEU A 90 10.31 -1.36 4.13
C LEU A 90 10.02 -1.48 2.63
N TRP A 91 9.02 -2.28 2.26
CA TRP A 91 8.50 -2.35 0.89
C TRP A 91 7.30 -1.42 0.73
N PHE A 92 7.43 -0.42 -0.13
CA PHE A 92 6.38 0.55 -0.41
C PHE A 92 5.79 0.30 -1.80
N VAL A 93 4.56 -0.21 -1.83
CA VAL A 93 3.79 -0.51 -3.05
C VAL A 93 2.78 0.62 -3.29
N GLU A 94 2.78 1.17 -4.50
CA GLU A 94 1.97 2.33 -4.88
C GLU A 94 1.67 2.28 -6.38
N ASP A 95 0.49 2.73 -6.81
CA ASP A 95 0.10 2.74 -8.22
C ASP A 95 0.34 4.10 -8.90
N ARG A 96 0.75 5.13 -8.15
CA ARG A 96 1.10 6.46 -8.65
C ARG A 96 2.61 6.69 -8.69
N LEU A 97 3.19 6.68 -9.89
CA LEU A 97 4.62 6.89 -10.11
C LEU A 97 5.18 8.17 -9.45
N LYS A 98 4.45 9.29 -9.56
CA LYS A 98 4.88 10.56 -8.93
C LYS A 98 5.04 10.46 -7.41
N THR A 99 4.23 9.64 -6.75
CA THR A 99 4.36 9.42 -5.30
C THR A 99 5.67 8.66 -5.01
N LEU A 100 5.97 7.62 -5.78
CA LEU A 100 7.23 6.87 -5.65
C LEU A 100 8.45 7.76 -5.89
N GLN A 101 8.43 8.59 -6.94
CA GLN A 101 9.49 9.56 -7.23
C GLN A 101 9.67 10.57 -6.08
N SER A 102 8.59 11.02 -5.44
CA SER A 102 8.70 11.92 -4.27
C SER A 102 9.40 11.26 -3.08
N VAL A 103 9.23 9.94 -2.90
CA VAL A 103 9.93 9.14 -1.88
C VAL A 103 11.39 8.92 -2.29
N GLN A 104 11.64 8.59 -3.57
CA GLN A 104 12.97 8.37 -4.15
C GLN A 104 13.90 9.59 -3.98
N GLN A 105 13.34 10.80 -4.02
CA GLN A 105 14.05 12.07 -3.80
C GLN A 105 14.51 12.26 -2.35
N GLN A 106 14.03 11.46 -1.40
CA GLN A 106 14.42 11.56 0.01
C GLN A 106 15.67 10.69 0.27
N PRO A 107 16.83 11.27 0.59
CA PRO A 107 18.06 10.50 0.79
C PRO A 107 17.97 9.48 1.92
N ASP A 108 17.26 9.85 2.99
CA ASP A 108 17.06 9.03 4.19
C ASP A 108 16.12 7.84 3.95
N LEU A 109 15.33 7.87 2.87
CA LEU A 109 14.46 6.75 2.45
C LEU A 109 15.11 5.87 1.38
N LYS A 110 16.41 6.02 1.12
CA LYS A 110 17.16 5.12 0.22
C LYS A 110 17.00 3.62 0.53
N PRO A 111 16.86 3.18 1.80
CA PRO A 111 16.66 1.77 2.12
C PRO A 111 15.26 1.24 1.77
N VAL A 112 14.28 2.13 1.57
CA VAL A 112 12.91 1.73 1.19
C VAL A 112 12.93 1.15 -0.22
N LYS A 113 12.36 -0.04 -0.37
CA LYS A 113 12.12 -0.67 -1.66
C LYS A 113 10.84 -0.09 -2.25
N LEU A 114 10.93 0.42 -3.47
CA LEU A 114 9.84 1.12 -4.14
C LEU A 114 9.28 0.22 -5.24
N TYR A 115 7.99 -0.08 -5.16
CA TYR A 115 7.28 -0.85 -6.18
C TYR A 115 6.18 -0.01 -6.80
N LEU A 116 6.23 0.15 -8.13
CA LEU A 116 5.08 0.60 -8.90
C LEU A 116 4.21 -0.62 -9.19
N ALA A 117 3.03 -0.66 -8.58
CA ALA A 117 1.98 -1.59 -8.98
C ALA A 117 1.63 -1.31 -10.45
N ASP A 118 1.82 -2.28 -11.34
CA ASP A 118 1.48 -2.14 -12.77
C ASP A 118 -0.03 -2.24 -13.05
N TRP A 119 -0.82 -2.42 -11.98
CA TRP A 119 -2.27 -2.33 -11.92
C TRP A 119 -2.68 -1.03 -11.22
N GLY A 120 -3.93 -0.59 -11.41
CA GLY A 120 -4.43 0.66 -10.83
C GLY A 120 -4.50 1.80 -11.84
N TYR A 121 -4.15 3.01 -11.40
CA TYR A 121 -4.38 4.24 -12.17
C TYR A 121 -3.19 4.71 -13.03
N ASN A 122 -2.05 4.00 -13.03
CA ASN A 122 -0.91 4.37 -13.87
C ASN A 122 -1.14 4.04 -15.35
N THR A 123 -0.42 4.76 -16.20
CA THR A 123 -0.41 4.61 -17.65
C THR A 123 0.75 3.72 -18.12
N LYS A 124 0.67 3.19 -19.35
CA LYS A 124 1.77 2.45 -19.96
C LYS A 124 3.07 3.25 -20.03
N ALA A 125 2.99 4.55 -20.32
CA ALA A 125 4.15 5.43 -20.31
C ALA A 125 4.79 5.56 -18.91
N GLU A 126 3.98 5.59 -17.84
CA GLU A 126 4.50 5.57 -16.47
C GLU A 126 5.13 4.22 -16.12
N GLN A 127 4.55 3.10 -16.58
CA GLN A 127 5.15 1.76 -16.41
C GLN A 127 6.50 1.66 -17.12
N GLU A 128 6.58 2.11 -18.38
CA GLU A 128 7.82 2.17 -19.16
C GLU A 128 8.86 3.07 -18.48
N SER A 129 8.46 4.23 -17.97
CA SER A 129 9.35 5.11 -17.22
C SER A 129 9.88 4.46 -15.95
N ALA A 130 9.04 3.72 -15.22
CA ALA A 130 9.47 2.99 -14.02
C ALA A 130 10.41 1.82 -14.37
N GLY A 131 10.16 1.11 -15.47
CA GLY A 131 11.04 0.03 -15.94
C GLY A 131 12.47 0.46 -16.30
N HIS A 132 12.68 1.75 -16.58
CA HIS A 132 14.01 2.33 -16.77
C HIS A 132 14.61 2.96 -15.49
N ASP A 133 13.85 3.01 -14.40
CA ASP A 133 14.32 3.57 -13.12
C ASP A 133 15.02 2.49 -12.29
N PRO A 134 16.31 2.67 -11.91
CA PRO A 134 17.04 1.65 -11.16
C PRO A 134 16.56 1.47 -9.71
N ARG A 135 15.65 2.31 -9.22
CA ARG A 135 15.18 2.35 -7.84
C ARG A 135 13.71 1.98 -7.68
N ILE A 136 12.93 1.97 -8.78
CA ILE A 136 11.50 1.65 -8.76
C ILE A 136 11.32 0.36 -9.56
N GLN A 137 10.87 -0.70 -8.89
CA GLN A 137 10.57 -1.97 -9.54
C GLN A 137 9.10 -2.00 -9.94
N LEU A 138 8.79 -2.52 -11.13
CA LEU A 138 7.41 -2.87 -11.45
C LEU A 138 7.02 -4.10 -10.63
N LEU A 139 5.83 -4.08 -10.08
CA LEU A 139 5.22 -5.22 -9.42
C LEU A 139 3.94 -5.51 -10.19
N SER A 140 3.75 -6.77 -10.60
CA SER A 140 2.49 -7.20 -11.22
C SER A 140 1.50 -7.71 -10.19
N LEU A 141 0.20 -7.70 -10.52
CA LEU A 141 -0.82 -8.21 -9.59
C LEU A 141 -0.59 -9.69 -9.28
N GLU A 142 -0.11 -10.44 -10.27
CA GLU A 142 0.29 -11.84 -10.10
C GLU A 142 1.45 -11.97 -9.11
N GLN A 143 2.52 -11.20 -9.29
CA GLN A 143 3.69 -11.23 -8.42
C GLN A 143 3.37 -10.75 -6.99
N PHE A 144 2.54 -9.71 -6.84
CA PHE A 144 2.06 -9.24 -5.54
C PHE A 144 1.37 -10.35 -4.73
N SER A 145 0.66 -11.24 -5.42
CA SER A 145 -0.07 -12.35 -4.83
C SER A 145 0.83 -13.53 -4.42
N GLN A 146 2.11 -13.51 -4.79
CA GLN A 146 3.10 -14.53 -4.44
C GLN A 146 3.89 -14.18 -3.17
N ASP A 147 4.70 -15.13 -2.69
CA ASP A 147 5.60 -14.91 -1.56
C ASP A 147 6.60 -13.76 -1.83
N PHE A 148 7.02 -13.05 -0.77
CA PHE A 148 7.93 -11.91 -0.88
C PHE A 148 9.29 -12.27 -1.51
N SER A 149 9.72 -13.53 -1.45
CA SER A 149 10.90 -14.01 -2.18
C SER A 149 10.79 -13.86 -3.70
N ASN A 150 9.58 -13.86 -4.25
CA ASN A 150 9.32 -13.65 -5.68
C ASN A 150 9.21 -12.17 -6.05
N TRP A 151 9.36 -11.23 -5.10
CA TRP A 151 9.34 -9.78 -5.38
C TRP A 151 10.75 -9.23 -5.63
N LEU A 152 11.79 -10.03 -5.37
CA LEU A 152 13.18 -9.64 -5.39
C LEU A 152 13.87 -10.27 -6.60
N ASP A 153 13.48 -9.83 -7.79
CA ASP A 153 14.26 -10.03 -9.02
C ASP A 153 15.14 -8.79 -9.30
#